data_AF-A0A7K1SGZ9-F1
#
_entry.id   AF-A0A7K1SGZ9-F1
#
_cell.length_a   1.000
_cell.length_b   1.000
_cell.length_c   1.000
_cell.angle_alpha   90.00
_cell.angle_beta   90.00
_cell.angle_gamma   90.00
#
_symmetry.space_group_name_H-M   'P 1'
#
loop_
_entity.id
_entity.type
_entity.pdbx_description
1 polymer ?
#
loop_
_entity_poly.entity_id
_entity_poly.type
_entity_poly.pdbx_seq_one_letter_code
_entity_poly.pdbx_strand_id
1 'polypeptide(L)'
;MATRSLVLSLALTFYLGYSFTVGLTDPNSFLKKIPDWLSIPIFFGCFLLYLLATWWAFKGFSDHKLIALTSMGFCLLGLGIYATVFIMEMGHGKASPGQYDYDFATLDPTEKAIVAQITHDAGLGLQNAVFTEHWHVGEAAKSTNPTNSFQICVQKGHVTALNLSNHPIRNLAPFSQLPQLGDLYLRNCGLSDMSDLQSTKLGRLDVSDNQITDLKTLRGCPNVQWLFAMNNRLKSTDGLNQFRDIVSTDFRGNSIP
;
A
#
# COMPACT_ATOMS: atom_id res chain seq x y z
N MET A 1 33.72 -34.50 -3.85
CA MET A 1 32.38 -33.95 -3.54
C MET A 1 32.45 -32.53 -2.95
N ALA A 2 33.41 -32.24 -2.06
CA ALA A 2 33.57 -30.91 -1.44
C ALA A 2 33.72 -29.75 -2.44
N THR A 3 34.49 -29.92 -3.53
CA THR A 3 34.66 -28.86 -4.54
C THR A 3 33.36 -28.51 -5.27
N ARG A 4 32.50 -29.51 -5.55
CA ARG A 4 31.18 -29.28 -6.16
C ARG A 4 30.26 -28.53 -5.21
N SER A 5 30.32 -28.86 -3.91
CA SER A 5 29.61 -28.14 -2.86
C SER A 5 30.03 -26.67 -2.83
N LEU A 6 31.34 -26.39 -2.79
CA LEU A 6 31.86 -25.03 -2.72
C LEU A 6 31.46 -24.17 -3.93
N VAL A 7 31.56 -24.73 -5.14
CA VAL A 7 31.15 -24.02 -6.36
C VAL A 7 29.65 -23.69 -6.32
N LEU A 8 28.82 -24.64 -5.89
CA LEU A 8 27.37 -24.44 -5.80
C LEU A 8 27.00 -23.40 -4.73
N SER A 9 27.58 -23.48 -3.52
CA SER A 9 27.29 -22.54 -2.44
C SER A 9 27.77 -21.12 -2.75
N LEU A 10 28.93 -20.97 -3.40
CA LEU A 10 29.41 -19.68 -3.90
C LEU A 10 28.47 -19.10 -4.95
N ALA A 11 28.08 -19.89 -5.97
CA ALA A 11 27.20 -19.41 -7.03
C ALA A 11 25.84 -18.94 -6.47
N LEU A 12 25.25 -19.70 -5.54
CA LEU A 12 24.01 -19.32 -4.87
C LEU A 12 24.17 -18.06 -4.03
N THR A 13 25.31 -17.90 -3.34
CA THR A 13 25.56 -16.72 -2.48
C THR A 13 25.74 -15.47 -3.32
N PHE A 14 26.47 -15.54 -4.43
CA PHE A 14 26.60 -14.44 -5.38
C PHE A 14 25.26 -14.07 -6.01
N TYR A 15 24.45 -15.06 -6.38
CA TYR A 15 23.11 -14.82 -6.90
C TYR A 15 22.22 -14.09 -5.88
N LEU A 16 22.20 -14.53 -4.62
CA LEU A 16 21.45 -13.86 -3.56
C LEU A 16 21.98 -12.44 -3.29
N GLY A 17 23.31 -12.27 -3.27
CA GLY A 17 23.94 -10.96 -3.07
C GLY A 17 23.61 -9.97 -4.18
N TYR A 18 23.65 -10.40 -5.44
CA TYR A 18 23.21 -9.59 -6.58
C TYR A 18 21.72 -9.24 -6.48
N SER A 19 20.89 -10.23 -6.13
CA SER A 19 19.45 -10.05 -5.96
C SER A 19 19.12 -8.98 -4.90
N PHE A 20 19.89 -8.92 -3.83
CA PHE A 20 19.66 -7.95 -2.76
C PHE A 20 20.17 -6.55 -3.09
N THR A 21 21.34 -6.45 -3.73
CA THR A 21 22.03 -5.16 -3.95
C THR A 21 21.53 -4.42 -5.19
N VAL A 22 21.42 -5.10 -6.32
CA VAL A 22 21.03 -4.54 -7.62
C VAL A 22 19.59 -4.91 -7.94
N GLY A 23 19.22 -6.13 -7.57
CA GLY A 23 17.92 -6.71 -7.87
C GLY A 23 16.72 -5.90 -7.38
N LEU A 24 16.79 -5.44 -6.13
CA LEU A 24 15.72 -4.71 -5.43
C LEU A 24 15.79 -3.18 -5.65
N THR A 25 16.98 -2.63 -5.86
CA THR A 25 17.20 -1.18 -5.93
C THR A 25 17.05 -0.61 -7.34
N ASP A 26 17.42 -1.35 -8.38
CA ASP A 26 17.35 -0.88 -9.77
C ASP A 26 15.95 -1.16 -10.39
N PRO A 27 15.21 -0.14 -10.86
CA PRO A 27 13.96 -0.32 -11.60
C PRO A 27 14.06 -1.20 -12.85
N ASN A 28 15.23 -1.25 -13.49
CA ASN A 28 15.47 -1.99 -14.74
C ASN A 28 16.07 -3.39 -14.54
N SER A 29 16.24 -3.79 -13.28
CA SER A 29 16.76 -5.11 -12.90
C SER A 29 15.98 -6.25 -13.54
N PHE A 30 16.70 -7.32 -13.91
CA PHE A 30 16.11 -8.57 -14.39
C PHE A 30 15.09 -9.15 -13.40
N LEU A 31 15.32 -9.02 -12.09
CA LEU A 31 14.43 -9.59 -11.07
C LEU A 31 13.07 -8.91 -11.03
N LYS A 32 12.98 -7.61 -11.34
CA LYS A 32 11.70 -6.89 -11.45
C LYS A 32 10.89 -7.28 -12.69
N LYS A 33 11.51 -7.98 -13.66
CA LYS A 33 10.83 -8.51 -14.85
C LYS A 33 10.25 -9.91 -14.62
N ILE A 34 10.58 -10.55 -13.50
CA ILE A 34 10.06 -11.87 -13.14
C ILE A 34 8.66 -11.69 -12.55
N PRO A 35 7.64 -12.45 -13.00
CA PRO A 35 6.30 -12.40 -12.42
C PRO A 35 6.30 -12.77 -10.93
N ASP A 36 5.51 -12.08 -10.12
CA ASP A 36 5.44 -12.29 -8.66
C ASP A 36 5.12 -13.74 -8.28
N TRP A 37 4.27 -14.43 -9.05
CA TRP A 37 3.91 -15.84 -8.81
C TRP A 37 5.09 -16.81 -9.00
N LEU A 38 6.12 -16.41 -9.73
CA LEU A 38 7.32 -17.20 -9.98
C LEU A 38 8.37 -17.06 -8.86
N SER A 39 8.23 -16.05 -7.99
CA SER A 39 9.16 -15.78 -6.90
C SER A 39 9.25 -16.95 -5.92
N ILE A 40 8.10 -17.46 -5.44
CA ILE A 40 8.02 -18.54 -4.44
C ILE A 40 8.68 -19.84 -4.94
N PRO A 41 8.39 -20.34 -6.17
CA PRO A 41 9.12 -21.49 -6.73
C PRO A 41 10.63 -21.28 -6.83
N ILE A 42 11.09 -20.09 -7.22
CA ILE A 42 12.52 -19.76 -7.34
C ILE A 42 13.18 -19.78 -5.96
N PHE A 43 12.54 -19.20 -4.94
CA PHE A 43 13.02 -19.24 -3.57
C PHE A 43 13.12 -20.68 -3.06
N PHE A 44 12.08 -21.48 -3.24
CA PHE A 44 12.09 -22.89 -2.83
C PHE A 44 13.19 -23.70 -3.54
N GLY A 45 13.40 -23.45 -4.84
CA GLY A 45 14.50 -24.05 -5.60
C GLY A 45 15.88 -23.69 -5.03
N CYS A 46 16.12 -22.42 -4.70
CA CYS A 46 17.37 -21.98 -4.09
C CYS A 46 17.60 -22.64 -2.72
N PHE A 47 16.55 -22.77 -1.90
CA PHE A 47 16.63 -23.47 -0.61
C PHE A 47 17.06 -24.94 -0.77
N LEU A 48 16.44 -25.68 -1.70
CA LEU A 48 16.80 -27.07 -1.99
C LEU A 48 18.26 -27.20 -2.48
N LEU A 49 18.74 -26.25 -3.29
CA LEU A 49 20.12 -26.23 -3.77
C LEU A 49 21.12 -25.98 -2.64
N TYR A 50 20.80 -25.14 -1.65
CA TYR A 50 21.63 -24.99 -0.44
C TYR A 50 21.66 -26.25 0.42
N LEU A 51 20.54 -26.97 0.55
CA LEU A 51 20.52 -28.26 1.23
C LEU A 51 21.38 -29.30 0.51
N LEU A 52 21.31 -29.34 -0.82
CA LEU A 52 22.16 -30.21 -1.64
C LEU A 52 23.64 -29.86 -1.49
N ALA A 53 23.99 -28.57 -1.54
CA ALA A 53 25.35 -28.11 -1.32
C ALA A 53 25.86 -28.53 0.06
N THR A 54 25.04 -28.37 1.10
CA THR A 54 25.36 -28.78 2.47
C THR A 54 25.59 -30.29 2.56
N TRP A 55 24.72 -31.09 1.95
CA TRP A 55 24.89 -32.55 1.90
C TRP A 55 26.20 -32.96 1.21
N TRP A 56 26.54 -32.33 0.08
CA TRP A 56 27.82 -32.57 -0.60
C TRP A 56 29.05 -32.14 0.21
N ALA A 57 28.93 -31.10 1.03
CA ALA A 57 30.01 -30.69 1.94
C ALA A 57 30.28 -31.78 2.97
N PHE A 58 29.23 -32.30 3.62
CA PHE A 58 29.35 -33.40 4.59
C PHE A 58 29.97 -34.65 3.97
N LYS A 59 29.48 -35.07 2.79
CA LYS A 59 30.02 -36.25 2.10
C LYS A 59 31.46 -36.06 1.63
N GLY A 60 31.88 -34.84 1.32
CA GLY A 60 33.25 -34.51 0.90
C GLY A 60 34.20 -34.17 2.05
N PHE A 61 33.73 -34.21 3.29
CA PHE A 61 34.48 -33.73 4.46
C PHE A 61 35.71 -34.58 4.77
N SER A 62 35.62 -35.90 4.55
CA SER A 62 36.75 -36.84 4.75
C SER A 62 37.93 -36.51 3.85
N ASP A 63 37.66 -36.03 2.63
CA ASP A 63 38.67 -35.89 1.58
C ASP A 63 39.32 -34.50 1.59
N HIS A 64 38.51 -33.45 1.79
CA HIS A 64 38.97 -32.05 1.74
C HIS A 64 38.29 -31.20 2.82
N LYS A 65 38.78 -31.33 4.06
CA LYS A 65 38.23 -30.66 5.25
C LYS A 65 38.07 -29.14 5.09
N LEU A 66 39.11 -28.45 4.60
CA LEU A 66 39.07 -26.99 4.45
C LEU A 66 37.98 -26.57 3.47
N ILE A 67 37.94 -27.14 2.27
CA ILE A 67 36.97 -26.83 1.21
C ILE A 67 35.53 -27.09 1.69
N ALA A 68 35.32 -28.21 2.40
CA ALA A 68 34.02 -28.54 2.96
C ALA A 68 33.58 -27.51 4.02
N LEU A 69 34.48 -27.12 4.94
CA LEU A 69 34.20 -26.08 5.94
C LEU A 69 33.87 -24.73 5.31
N THR A 70 34.63 -24.30 4.30
CA THR A 70 34.36 -23.03 3.61
C THR A 70 32.98 -23.06 2.94
N SER A 71 32.63 -24.17 2.29
CA SER A 71 31.32 -24.32 1.66
C SER A 71 30.18 -24.28 2.69
N MET A 72 30.34 -24.95 3.83
CA MET A 72 29.35 -24.90 4.92
C MET A 72 29.17 -23.48 5.46
N GLY A 73 30.24 -22.69 5.54
CA GLY A 73 30.17 -21.26 5.88
C GLY A 73 29.33 -20.45 4.89
N PHE A 74 29.53 -20.66 3.58
CA PHE A 74 28.70 -20.02 2.55
C PHE A 74 27.24 -20.49 2.58
N CYS A 75 26.99 -21.77 2.84
CA CYS A 75 25.62 -22.27 3.02
C CYS A 75 24.93 -21.60 4.21
N LEU A 76 25.60 -21.47 5.36
CA LEU A 76 25.06 -20.81 6.54
C LEU A 76 24.74 -19.33 6.27
N LEU A 77 25.67 -18.60 5.65
CA LEU A 77 25.46 -17.20 5.30
C LEU A 77 24.32 -17.04 4.28
N GLY A 78 24.31 -17.86 3.24
CA GLY A 78 23.27 -17.86 2.21
C GLY A 78 21.87 -18.18 2.76
N LEU A 79 21.76 -19.19 3.63
CA LEU A 79 20.50 -19.52 4.31
C LEU A 79 20.04 -18.43 5.29
N GLY A 80 20.97 -17.72 5.95
CA GLY A 80 20.65 -16.59 6.81
C GLY A 80 20.07 -15.39 6.02
N ILE A 81 20.68 -15.04 4.89
CA ILE A 81 20.14 -14.00 4.00
C ILE A 81 18.79 -14.46 3.43
N TYR A 82 18.69 -15.72 3.00
CA TYR A 82 17.44 -16.31 2.52
C TYR A 82 16.30 -16.18 3.55
N ALA A 83 16.55 -16.57 4.81
CA ALA A 83 15.55 -16.47 5.87
C ALA A 83 15.09 -15.02 6.10
N THR A 84 16.01 -14.07 6.03
CA THR A 84 15.70 -12.63 6.18
C THR A 84 14.81 -12.14 5.05
N VAL A 85 15.14 -12.48 3.79
CA VAL A 85 14.32 -12.11 2.62
C VAL A 85 12.95 -12.78 2.67
N PHE A 86 12.88 -14.04 3.05
CA PHE A 86 11.61 -14.76 3.18
C PHE A 86 10.71 -14.14 4.25
N ILE A 87 11.28 -13.70 5.38
CA ILE A 87 10.53 -12.97 6.42
C ILE A 87 10.04 -11.61 5.90
N MET A 88 10.87 -10.89 5.14
CA MET A 88 10.48 -9.62 4.51
C MET A 88 9.33 -9.82 3.53
N GLU A 89 9.40 -10.80 2.63
CA GLU A 89 8.34 -11.11 1.67
C GLU A 89 7.05 -11.61 2.35
N MET A 90 7.15 -12.42 3.41
CA MET A 90 5.97 -12.85 4.18
C MET A 90 5.33 -11.72 5.01
N GLY A 91 6.07 -10.62 5.20
CA GLY A 91 5.61 -9.38 5.83
C GLY A 91 5.22 -8.29 4.83
N HIS A 92 5.47 -8.46 3.53
CA HIS A 92 5.07 -7.49 2.52
C HIS A 92 3.55 -7.32 2.52
N GLY A 93 3.10 -6.10 2.83
CA GLY A 93 1.67 -5.76 2.94
C GLY A 93 1.00 -6.12 4.27
N LYS A 94 1.73 -6.62 5.29
CA LYS A 94 1.18 -6.78 6.65
C LYS A 94 1.53 -5.57 7.51
N ALA A 95 0.55 -5.07 8.24
CA ALA A 95 0.75 -4.02 9.22
C ALA A 95 1.74 -4.47 10.31
N SER A 96 2.66 -3.58 10.70
CA SER A 96 3.44 -3.79 11.92
C SER A 96 2.51 -3.70 13.14
N PRO A 97 2.74 -4.48 14.21
CA PRO A 97 1.96 -4.34 15.44
C PRO A 97 1.97 -2.89 15.96
N GLY A 98 0.79 -2.32 16.20
CA GLY A 98 0.64 -0.92 16.64
C GLY A 98 0.82 0.14 15.53
N GLN A 99 0.90 -0.27 14.26
CA GLN A 99 0.90 0.67 13.13
C GLN A 99 -0.44 1.38 12.97
N TYR A 100 -1.54 0.72 13.31
CA TYR A 100 -2.91 1.21 13.18
C TYR A 100 -3.63 1.13 14.52
N ASP A 101 -4.48 2.13 14.74
CA ASP A 101 -5.41 2.18 15.86
C ASP A 101 -6.77 1.66 15.36
N TYR A 102 -7.31 0.63 16.03
CA TYR A 102 -8.56 -0.03 15.64
C TYR A 102 -9.76 0.37 16.50
N ASP A 103 -9.62 1.48 17.25
CA ASP A 103 -10.67 2.08 18.04
C ASP A 103 -10.48 3.60 18.15
N PHE A 104 -11.43 4.26 18.82
CA PHE A 104 -11.40 5.70 19.09
C PHE A 104 -10.72 6.05 20.42
N ALA A 105 -10.02 5.12 21.09
CA ALA A 105 -9.42 5.37 22.40
C ALA A 105 -8.15 6.20 22.28
N THR A 106 -7.38 6.00 21.22
CA THR A 106 -6.13 6.73 20.95
C THR A 106 -6.32 7.93 20.02
N LEU A 107 -7.48 8.06 19.37
CA LEU A 107 -7.79 9.18 18.49
C LEU A 107 -7.82 10.50 19.26
N ASP A 108 -7.17 11.53 18.71
CA ASP A 108 -7.23 12.89 19.25
C ASP A 108 -8.68 13.33 19.51
N PRO A 109 -9.01 13.87 20.70
CA PRO A 109 -10.39 14.23 21.03
C PRO A 109 -11.02 15.25 20.07
N THR A 110 -10.21 16.15 19.51
CA THR A 110 -10.65 17.15 18.53
C THR A 110 -10.99 16.47 17.21
N GLU A 111 -10.11 15.60 16.71
CA GLU A 111 -10.37 14.83 15.50
C GLU A 111 -11.58 13.90 15.67
N LYS A 112 -11.76 13.31 16.85
CA LYS A 112 -12.94 12.50 17.17
C LYS A 112 -14.23 13.33 17.06
N ALA A 113 -14.23 14.57 17.54
CA ALA A 113 -15.37 15.47 17.42
C ALA A 113 -15.64 15.86 15.96
N ILE A 114 -14.58 16.09 15.17
CA ILE A 114 -14.67 16.38 13.73
C ILE A 114 -15.26 15.18 12.98
N VAL A 115 -14.76 13.96 13.23
CA VAL A 115 -15.32 12.74 12.64
C VAL A 115 -16.78 12.55 13.06
N ALA A 116 -17.12 12.83 14.31
CA ALA A 116 -18.51 12.77 14.77
C ALA A 116 -19.40 13.75 13.99
N GLN A 117 -18.94 14.98 13.76
CA GLN A 117 -19.66 15.97 12.96
C GLN A 117 -19.81 15.50 11.49
N ILE A 118 -18.72 15.07 10.85
CA ILE A 118 -18.74 14.60 9.46
C ILE A 118 -19.72 13.43 9.28
N THR A 119 -19.66 12.45 10.18
CA THR A 119 -20.53 11.28 10.12
C THR A 119 -21.98 11.63 10.40
N HIS A 120 -22.24 12.54 11.35
CA HIS A 120 -23.58 13.05 11.63
C HIS A 120 -24.21 13.73 10.42
N ASP A 121 -23.45 14.59 9.73
CA ASP A 121 -23.89 15.27 8.50
C ASP A 121 -24.20 14.26 7.37
N ALA A 122 -23.56 13.10 7.40
CA ALA A 122 -23.78 11.97 6.49
C ALA A 122 -24.91 11.01 6.93
N GLY A 123 -25.59 11.28 8.05
CA GLY A 123 -26.66 10.43 8.59
C GLY A 123 -26.18 9.20 9.38
N LEU A 124 -24.90 9.21 9.78
CA LEU A 124 -24.24 8.13 10.52
C LEU A 124 -23.87 8.57 11.95
N GLY A 125 -23.55 7.61 12.81
CA GLY A 125 -22.92 7.86 14.10
C GLY A 125 -21.56 7.17 14.20
N LEU A 126 -20.75 7.52 15.20
CA LEU A 126 -19.43 6.91 15.42
C LEU A 126 -19.50 5.38 15.62
N GLN A 127 -20.61 4.85 16.12
CA GLN A 127 -20.84 3.40 16.25
C GLN A 127 -20.89 2.66 14.90
N ASN A 128 -21.06 3.40 13.80
CA ASN A 128 -21.07 2.87 12.44
C ASN A 128 -19.66 2.79 11.82
N ALA A 129 -18.62 3.14 12.59
CA ALA A 129 -17.23 3.09 12.15
C ALA A 129 -16.73 1.66 11.98
N VAL A 130 -16.09 1.39 10.85
CA VAL A 130 -15.36 0.17 10.56
C VAL A 130 -13.89 0.53 10.45
N PHE A 131 -13.11 0.19 11.48
CA PHE A 131 -11.67 0.43 11.48
C PHE A 131 -10.97 -0.51 10.52
N THR A 132 -10.04 0.03 9.73
CA THR A 132 -9.31 -0.77 8.75
C THR A 132 -7.91 -0.21 8.49
N GLU A 133 -7.08 -1.05 7.88
CA GLU A 133 -5.72 -0.69 7.47
C GLU A 133 -5.77 0.20 6.23
N HIS A 134 -4.74 1.03 6.05
CA HIS A 134 -4.75 2.08 5.02
C HIS A 134 -5.06 1.57 3.60
N TRP A 135 -4.47 0.43 3.20
CA TRP A 135 -4.66 -0.16 1.87
C TRP A 135 -6.01 -0.85 1.66
N HIS A 136 -6.74 -1.13 2.75
CA HIS A 136 -8.09 -1.69 2.68
C HIS A 136 -9.18 -0.59 2.69
N VAL A 137 -8.81 0.67 2.99
CA VAL A 137 -9.73 1.80 2.86
C VAL A 137 -10.03 2.01 1.38
N GLY A 138 -11.29 1.87 1.00
CA GLY A 138 -11.72 2.09 -0.38
C GLY A 138 -11.66 0.85 -1.29
N GLU A 139 -11.18 -0.31 -0.80
CA GLU A 139 -11.62 -1.59 -1.37
C GLU A 139 -13.14 -1.58 -1.29
N ALA A 140 -13.78 -1.44 -2.46
CA ALA A 140 -15.21 -1.29 -2.61
C ALA A 140 -15.89 -2.24 -1.65
N ALA A 141 -16.87 -1.73 -0.89
CA ALA A 141 -17.78 -2.49 -0.06
C ALA A 141 -17.98 -3.89 -0.65
N LYS A 142 -17.12 -4.85 -0.26
CA LYS A 142 -17.42 -6.25 -0.46
C LYS A 142 -18.76 -6.37 0.22
N SER A 143 -19.72 -6.98 -0.50
CA SER A 143 -21.16 -7.12 -0.26
C SER A 143 -21.62 -7.41 1.19
N THR A 144 -20.70 -7.46 2.15
CA THR A 144 -20.82 -7.68 3.58
C THR A 144 -20.77 -6.40 4.43
N ASN A 145 -20.38 -5.24 3.91
CA ASN A 145 -20.40 -4.01 4.73
C ASN A 145 -21.85 -3.58 5.00
N PRO A 146 -22.21 -3.27 6.26
CA PRO A 146 -23.53 -2.72 6.57
C PRO A 146 -23.79 -1.49 5.70
N THR A 147 -24.98 -1.40 5.11
CA THR A 147 -25.42 -0.23 4.30
C THR A 147 -25.39 1.09 5.07
N ASN A 148 -25.19 1.04 6.39
CA ASN A 148 -25.11 2.18 7.29
C ASN A 148 -23.78 2.13 8.06
N SER A 149 -22.66 2.15 7.34
CA SER A 149 -21.30 2.13 7.92
C SER A 149 -20.31 2.95 7.10
N PHE A 150 -19.25 3.41 7.74
CA PHE A 150 -18.14 4.11 7.09
C PHE A 150 -16.81 3.48 7.51
N GLN A 151 -15.80 3.53 6.65
CA GLN A 151 -14.47 3.03 7.00
C GLN A 151 -13.56 4.16 7.42
N ILE A 152 -12.76 3.90 8.45
CA ILE A 152 -11.79 4.85 8.98
C ILE A 152 -10.46 4.14 9.23
N CYS A 153 -9.37 4.82 8.90
CA CYS A 153 -8.03 4.42 9.29
C CYS A 153 -7.45 5.46 10.24
N VAL A 154 -7.01 5.01 11.40
CA VAL A 154 -6.36 5.84 12.40
C VAL A 154 -4.94 5.32 12.61
N GLN A 155 -3.97 6.23 12.66
CA GLN A 155 -2.57 5.93 12.93
C GLN A 155 -2.01 6.92 13.92
N LYS A 156 -1.48 6.42 15.03
CA LYS A 156 -0.86 7.23 16.10
C LYS A 156 -1.79 8.34 16.57
N GLY A 157 -3.08 8.03 16.71
CA GLY A 157 -4.10 8.96 17.19
C GLY A 157 -4.58 10.01 16.18
N HIS A 158 -4.28 9.85 14.90
CA HIS A 158 -4.74 10.74 13.83
C HIS A 158 -5.49 9.98 12.73
N VAL A 159 -6.54 10.59 12.16
CA VAL A 159 -7.23 10.05 10.99
C VAL A 159 -6.36 10.22 9.75
N THR A 160 -5.97 9.11 9.14
CA THR A 160 -5.14 9.11 7.93
C THR A 160 -5.94 8.81 6.67
N ALA A 161 -7.04 8.07 6.80
CA ALA A 161 -7.93 7.80 5.68
C ALA A 161 -9.38 7.64 6.10
N LEU A 162 -10.29 8.09 5.24
CA LEU A 162 -11.73 8.10 5.50
C LEU A 162 -12.51 7.73 4.24
N ASN A 163 -13.45 6.80 4.38
CA ASN A 163 -14.35 6.40 3.31
C ASN A 163 -15.80 6.53 3.76
N LEU A 164 -16.49 7.50 3.17
CA LEU A 164 -17.91 7.82 3.38
C LEU A 164 -18.74 7.58 2.12
N SER A 165 -18.21 6.80 1.17
CA SER A 165 -18.90 6.49 -0.09
C SER A 165 -20.33 5.99 0.16
N ASN A 166 -21.26 6.35 -0.73
CA ASN A 166 -22.69 6.04 -0.69
C ASN A 166 -23.50 6.75 0.42
N HIS A 167 -22.93 7.78 1.03
CA HIS A 167 -23.66 8.63 1.98
C HIS A 167 -23.72 10.06 1.44
N PRO A 168 -24.86 10.76 1.56
CA PRO A 168 -24.97 12.13 1.10
C PRO A 168 -24.07 13.04 1.93
N ILE A 169 -23.22 13.83 1.27
CA ILE A 169 -22.34 14.80 1.93
C ILE A 169 -22.59 16.16 1.32
N ARG A 170 -22.88 17.15 2.16
CA ARG A 170 -23.16 18.53 1.72
C ARG A 170 -22.11 19.54 2.17
N ASN A 171 -21.38 19.23 3.23
CA ASN A 171 -20.40 20.12 3.83
C ASN A 171 -19.03 19.43 3.86
N LEU A 172 -18.06 20.00 3.14
CA LEU A 172 -16.70 19.48 3.07
C LEU A 172 -15.71 20.24 3.96
N ALA A 173 -16.14 21.36 4.55
CA ALA A 173 -15.28 22.18 5.39
C ALA A 173 -14.66 21.42 6.59
N PRO A 174 -15.38 20.51 7.30
CA PRO A 174 -14.82 19.80 8.44
C PRO A 174 -13.63 18.88 8.09
N PHE A 175 -13.56 18.35 6.87
CA PHE A 175 -12.45 17.49 6.43
C PHE A 175 -11.11 18.23 6.44
N SER A 176 -11.15 19.56 6.26
CA SER A 176 -9.97 20.43 6.31
C SER A 176 -9.34 20.53 7.70
N GLN A 177 -10.06 20.09 8.73
CA GLN A 177 -9.59 20.08 10.12
C GLN A 177 -8.92 18.76 10.51
N LEU A 178 -8.79 17.80 9.59
CA LEU A 178 -8.09 16.52 9.81
C LEU A 178 -6.64 16.63 9.27
N PRO A 179 -5.65 16.91 10.13
CA PRO A 179 -4.31 17.35 9.71
C PRO A 179 -3.47 16.26 9.05
N GLN A 180 -3.82 14.97 9.21
CA GLN A 180 -3.10 13.84 8.62
C GLN A 180 -3.92 13.09 7.56
N LEU A 181 -5.08 13.60 7.16
CA LEU A 181 -5.93 12.94 6.17
C LEU A 181 -5.25 12.92 4.79
N GLY A 182 -4.78 11.74 4.39
CA GLY A 182 -4.07 11.49 3.14
C GLY A 182 -4.96 10.87 2.05
N ASP A 183 -5.87 9.98 2.43
CA ASP A 183 -6.74 9.27 1.50
C ASP A 183 -8.23 9.51 1.83
N LEU A 184 -8.98 10.01 0.85
CA LEU A 184 -10.39 10.35 1.03
C LEU A 184 -11.25 9.74 -0.09
N TYR A 185 -12.27 8.98 0.30
CA TYR A 185 -13.19 8.31 -0.62
C TYR A 185 -14.62 8.79 -0.39
N LEU A 186 -15.16 9.51 -1.37
CA LEU A 186 -16.49 10.13 -1.38
C LEU A 186 -17.27 9.72 -2.64
N ARG A 187 -17.28 8.42 -2.97
CA ARG A 187 -18.02 7.93 -4.15
C ARG A 187 -19.52 8.00 -3.92
N ASN A 188 -20.29 8.42 -4.92
CA ASN A 188 -21.76 8.43 -4.82
C ASN A 188 -22.27 9.21 -3.59
N CYS A 189 -21.75 10.43 -3.39
CA CYS A 189 -22.11 11.31 -2.27
C CYS A 189 -23.00 12.49 -2.67
N GLY A 190 -23.32 12.63 -3.97
CA GLY A 190 -24.12 13.72 -4.52
C GLY A 190 -23.36 15.05 -4.65
N LEU A 191 -22.03 15.02 -4.67
CA LEU A 191 -21.18 16.20 -4.72
C LEU A 191 -21.21 16.85 -6.11
N SER A 192 -21.18 18.18 -6.17
CA SER A 192 -21.11 18.94 -7.42
C SER A 192 -20.12 20.10 -7.36
N ASP A 193 -19.89 20.61 -6.16
CA ASP A 193 -18.83 21.54 -5.82
C ASP A 193 -17.98 20.96 -4.69
N MET A 194 -16.67 21.20 -4.76
CA MET A 194 -15.65 20.74 -3.83
C MET A 194 -14.85 21.91 -3.24
N SER A 195 -15.26 23.16 -3.50
CA SER A 195 -14.51 24.38 -3.17
C SER A 195 -14.23 24.57 -1.67
N ASP A 196 -15.08 24.01 -0.81
CA ASP A 196 -14.93 24.04 0.65
C ASP A 196 -13.92 23.01 1.19
N LEU A 197 -13.47 22.06 0.36
CA LEU A 197 -12.46 21.09 0.76
C LEU A 197 -11.06 21.70 0.65
N GLN A 198 -10.39 21.87 1.79
CA GLN A 198 -9.03 22.41 1.88
C GLN A 198 -8.13 21.40 2.58
N SER A 199 -7.28 20.69 1.83
CA SER A 199 -6.32 19.75 2.43
C SER A 199 -4.99 19.77 1.69
N THR A 200 -3.93 20.09 2.44
CA THR A 200 -2.56 20.08 1.93
C THR A 200 -1.88 18.72 2.09
N LYS A 201 -2.52 17.75 2.76
CA LYS A 201 -1.98 16.41 2.97
C LYS A 201 -2.64 15.34 2.11
N LEU A 202 -3.76 15.66 1.48
CA LEU A 202 -4.51 14.72 0.66
C LEU A 202 -3.70 14.32 -0.58
N GLY A 203 -3.29 13.05 -0.63
CA GLY A 203 -2.58 12.44 -1.75
C GLY A 203 -3.50 11.61 -2.65
N ARG A 204 -4.55 11.01 -2.10
CA ARG A 204 -5.54 10.24 -2.88
C ARG A 204 -6.94 10.76 -2.64
N LEU A 205 -7.67 10.98 -3.73
CA LEU A 205 -9.06 11.41 -3.71
C LEU A 205 -9.87 10.57 -4.71
N ASP A 206 -10.91 9.92 -4.22
CA ASP A 206 -11.92 9.26 -5.05
C ASP A 206 -13.27 9.95 -4.88
N VAL A 207 -13.71 10.62 -5.93
CA VAL A 207 -15.01 11.32 -6.05
C VAL A 207 -15.83 10.75 -7.20
N SER A 208 -15.63 9.48 -7.52
CA SER A 208 -16.39 8.80 -8.58
C SER A 208 -17.90 8.80 -8.30
N ASP A 209 -18.72 8.69 -9.34
CA ASP A 209 -20.18 8.63 -9.25
C ASP A 209 -20.82 9.86 -8.56
N ASN A 210 -20.27 11.05 -8.82
CA ASN A 210 -20.82 12.32 -8.34
C ASN A 210 -21.33 13.18 -9.53
N GLN A 211 -21.56 14.47 -9.29
CA GLN A 211 -22.08 15.43 -10.26
C GLN A 211 -21.08 16.57 -10.53
N ILE A 212 -19.78 16.33 -10.36
CA ILE A 212 -18.72 17.32 -10.53
C ILE A 212 -18.62 17.71 -12.01
N THR A 213 -18.55 19.01 -12.29
CA THR A 213 -18.50 19.56 -13.65
C THR A 213 -17.19 20.26 -13.99
N ASP A 214 -16.42 20.69 -12.98
CA ASP A 214 -15.17 21.42 -13.14
C ASP A 214 -14.15 21.01 -12.06
N LEU A 215 -12.94 20.62 -12.47
CA LEU A 215 -11.86 20.24 -11.55
C LEU A 215 -11.29 21.43 -10.77
N LYS A 216 -11.53 22.67 -11.21
CA LYS A 216 -11.09 23.89 -10.48
C LYS A 216 -11.73 24.01 -9.09
N THR A 217 -12.83 23.32 -8.85
CA THR A 217 -13.44 23.20 -7.52
C THR A 217 -12.49 22.54 -6.51
N LEU A 218 -11.52 21.73 -6.95
CA LEU A 218 -10.53 21.04 -6.12
C LEU A 218 -9.27 21.87 -5.82
N ARG A 219 -9.27 23.18 -6.08
CA ARG A 219 -8.11 24.07 -5.87
C ARG A 219 -7.52 24.06 -4.44
N GLY A 220 -8.32 23.67 -3.45
CA GLY A 220 -7.90 23.54 -2.04
C GLY A 220 -7.06 22.30 -1.74
N CYS A 221 -6.89 21.40 -2.71
CA CYS A 221 -6.17 20.13 -2.57
C CYS A 221 -5.00 20.02 -3.56
N PRO A 222 -3.99 20.91 -3.51
CA PRO A 222 -2.94 21.01 -4.52
C PRO A 222 -1.98 19.81 -4.58
N ASN A 223 -1.98 18.95 -3.56
CA ASN A 223 -1.04 17.84 -3.41
C ASN A 223 -1.65 16.47 -3.76
N VAL A 224 -2.84 16.43 -4.36
CA VAL A 224 -3.45 15.19 -4.83
C VAL A 224 -2.59 14.58 -5.95
N GLN A 225 -2.25 13.31 -5.77
CA GLN A 225 -1.43 12.50 -6.68
C GLN A 225 -2.27 11.43 -7.42
N TRP A 226 -3.28 10.87 -6.75
CA TRP A 226 -4.22 9.92 -7.33
C TRP A 226 -5.63 10.48 -7.29
N LEU A 227 -6.17 10.83 -8.46
CA LEU A 227 -7.52 11.40 -8.59
C LEU A 227 -8.44 10.47 -9.40
N PHE A 228 -9.44 9.90 -8.74
CA PHE A 228 -10.48 9.12 -9.39
C PHE A 228 -11.77 9.95 -9.40
N ALA A 229 -12.26 10.29 -10.58
CA ALA A 229 -13.48 11.06 -10.77
C ALA A 229 -14.33 10.44 -11.89
N MET A 230 -14.46 9.10 -11.89
CA MET A 230 -15.27 8.38 -12.86
C MET A 230 -16.75 8.77 -12.74
N ASN A 231 -17.52 8.59 -13.81
CA ASN A 231 -18.97 8.79 -13.82
C ASN A 231 -19.41 10.14 -13.21
N ASN A 232 -18.74 11.21 -13.61
CA ASN A 232 -19.09 12.58 -13.24
C ASN A 232 -19.62 13.33 -14.49
N ARG A 233 -19.72 14.67 -14.42
CA ARG A 233 -20.20 15.54 -15.51
C ARG A 233 -19.09 16.45 -16.05
N LEU A 234 -17.83 16.02 -15.95
CA LEU A 234 -16.69 16.77 -16.48
C LEU A 234 -16.78 16.83 -18.02
N LYS A 235 -16.49 18.01 -18.56
CA LYS A 235 -16.46 18.26 -20.02
C LYS A 235 -15.05 18.51 -20.56
N SER A 236 -14.10 18.80 -19.68
CA SER A 236 -12.69 18.95 -20.00
C SER A 236 -11.85 18.52 -18.79
N THR A 237 -10.54 18.43 -18.99
CA THR A 237 -9.55 18.21 -17.93
C THR A 237 -8.94 19.52 -17.42
N ASP A 238 -9.57 20.66 -17.73
CA ASP A 238 -9.12 21.97 -17.25
C ASP A 238 -9.11 21.99 -15.72
N GLY A 239 -8.05 22.56 -15.14
CA GLY A 239 -7.81 22.54 -13.69
C GLY A 239 -6.87 21.43 -13.22
N LEU A 240 -6.51 20.45 -14.06
CA LEU A 240 -5.46 19.47 -13.71
C LEU A 240 -4.11 20.11 -13.36
N ASN A 241 -3.80 21.25 -13.97
CA ASN A 241 -2.57 22.01 -13.73
C ASN A 241 -2.44 22.59 -12.31
N GLN A 242 -3.50 22.53 -11.49
CA GLN A 242 -3.44 22.96 -10.09
C GLN A 242 -2.78 21.92 -9.17
N PHE A 243 -2.72 20.65 -9.61
CA PHE A 243 -2.09 19.57 -8.86
C PHE A 243 -0.59 19.52 -9.16
N ARG A 244 0.24 19.53 -8.12
CA ARG A 244 1.71 19.63 -8.26
C ARG A 244 2.34 18.35 -8.81
N ASP A 245 1.90 17.21 -8.29
CA ASP A 245 2.55 15.91 -8.47
C ASP A 245 1.54 14.82 -8.88
N ILE A 246 0.69 15.08 -9.87
CA ILE A 246 -0.29 14.09 -10.31
C ILE A 246 0.40 12.84 -10.87
N VAL A 247 0.08 11.68 -10.31
CA VAL A 247 0.64 10.37 -10.69
C VAL A 247 -0.33 9.60 -11.56
N SER A 248 -1.62 9.61 -11.21
CA SER A 248 -2.64 8.89 -11.95
C SER A 248 -4.01 9.56 -11.84
N THR A 249 -4.77 9.48 -12.93
CA THR A 249 -6.13 10.02 -13.02
C THR A 249 -7.05 9.03 -13.71
N ASP A 250 -8.30 8.95 -13.26
CA ASP A 250 -9.35 8.22 -13.98
C ASP A 250 -10.61 9.09 -14.13
N PHE A 251 -10.95 9.38 -15.38
CA PHE A 251 -12.11 10.19 -15.77
C PHE A 251 -13.11 9.41 -16.62
N ARG A 252 -13.05 8.06 -16.65
CA ARG A 252 -13.99 7.25 -17.43
C ARG A 252 -15.44 7.56 -17.03
N GLY A 253 -16.35 7.56 -18.01
CA GLY A 253 -17.76 7.88 -17.77
C GLY A 253 -18.08 9.37 -17.61
N ASN A 254 -17.14 10.27 -17.94
CA ASN A 254 -17.40 11.70 -18.13
C ASN A 254 -17.67 12.04 -19.60
N SER A 255 -17.99 13.30 -19.89
CA SER A 255 -18.20 13.84 -21.25
C SER A 255 -16.99 14.62 -21.75
N ILE A 256 -15.78 14.10 -21.52
CA ILE A 256 -14.52 14.70 -21.98
C ILE A 256 -14.25 14.20 -23.41
N PRO A 257 -14.00 15.10 -24.39
CA PRO A 257 -13.75 14.73 -25.78
C PRO A 257 -12.41 14.02 -26.01
#